data_AF-A0A822IAF8-F1
#
_entry.id   AF-A0A822IAF8-F1
#
_cell.length_a   1.000
_cell.length_b   1.000
_cell.length_c   1.000
_cell.angle_alpha   90.00
_cell.angle_beta   90.00
_cell.angle_gamma   90.00
#
_symmetry.space_group_name_H-M   'P 1'
#
loop_
_entity.id
_entity.type
_entity.pdbx_description
1 polymer ?
#
loop_
_entity_poly.entity_id
_entity_poly.type
_entity_poly.pdbx_seq_one_letter_code
_entity_poly.pdbx_strand_id
1 'polypeptide(L)'
;MADFRVTISDSKSKLAYQVAVTGPAANKIIGKKIGDVVSGDIANMAGYTLKVTGGTDKDGFAMRGDLPGPARRKILVAGGVGYIPKADGIKKRKSMRGQEISSDISQINTVILEYGQKPLNEIFVKKEGEEAKKEKERPKGRR
;
A
#
# COMPACT_ATOMS: atom_id res chain seq x y z
N MET A 1 13.24 6.49 10.46
CA MET A 1 12.95 5.08 10.13
C MET A 1 11.87 5.09 9.05
N ALA A 2 11.94 4.21 8.05
CA ALA A 2 10.82 4.06 7.12
C ALA A 2 9.77 3.15 7.77
N ASP A 3 8.63 3.72 8.09
CA ASP A 3 7.48 2.99 8.65
C ASP A 3 6.46 2.82 7.52
N PHE A 4 6.16 1.56 7.18
CA PHE A 4 5.21 1.25 6.12
C PHE A 4 3.99 0.52 6.69
N ARG A 5 2.81 0.91 6.23
CA ARG A 5 1.59 0.12 6.39
C ARG A 5 1.48 -0.81 5.19
N VAL A 6 1.62 -2.11 5.42
CA VAL A 6 1.45 -3.12 4.37
C VAL A 6 0.03 -3.66 4.45
N THR A 7 -0.76 -3.44 3.40
CA THR A 7 -2.09 -4.01 3.25
C THR A 7 -1.97 -5.29 2.45
N ILE A 8 -2.39 -6.41 3.06
CA ILE A 8 -2.31 -7.74 2.49
C ILE A 8 -3.73 -8.18 2.18
N SER A 9 -4.04 -8.28 0.88
CA SER A 9 -5.34 -8.73 0.40
C SER A 9 -5.30 -10.22 0.08
N ASP A 10 -6.20 -10.97 0.69
CA ASP A 10 -6.42 -12.38 0.39
C ASP A 10 -7.59 -12.54 -0.60
N SER A 11 -7.31 -13.14 -1.76
CA SER A 11 -8.30 -13.37 -2.81
C SER A 11 -9.34 -14.45 -2.46
N LYS A 12 -9.00 -15.39 -1.57
CA LYS A 12 -9.89 -16.49 -1.17
C LYS A 12 -10.78 -16.13 0.01
N SER A 13 -10.22 -15.60 1.08
CA SER A 13 -11.02 -15.17 2.24
C SER A 13 -11.76 -13.85 2.01
N LYS A 14 -11.41 -13.10 0.95
CA LYS A 14 -11.92 -11.76 0.63
C LYS A 14 -11.68 -10.74 1.77
N LEU A 15 -10.78 -11.06 2.69
CA LEU A 15 -10.38 -10.19 3.78
C LEU A 15 -9.06 -9.50 3.45
N ALA A 16 -8.91 -8.30 4.00
CA ALA A 16 -7.68 -7.53 3.91
C ALA A 16 -7.16 -7.27 5.32
N TYR A 17 -5.86 -7.47 5.51
CA TYR A 17 -5.20 -7.28 6.79
C TYR A 17 -4.13 -6.19 6.67
N GLN A 18 -4.03 -5.34 7.68
CA GLN A 18 -3.05 -4.27 7.73
C GLN A 18 -1.96 -4.59 8.76
N VAL A 19 -0.71 -4.63 8.32
CA VAL A 19 0.47 -4.83 9.17
C VAL A 19 1.31 -3.57 9.15
N ALA A 20 1.65 -3.05 10.32
CA ALA A 20 2.70 -2.06 10.45
C ALA A 20 4.06 -2.76 10.39
N VAL A 21 4.82 -2.55 9.32
CA VAL A 21 6.17 -3.06 9.15
C VAL A 21 7.14 -1.93 9.48
N THR A 22 7.97 -2.15 10.49
CA THR A 22 8.97 -1.17 10.97
C THR A 22 10.37 -1.77 10.88
N GLY A 23 11.37 -0.90 10.75
CA GLY A 23 12.78 -1.26 10.91
C GLY A 23 13.39 -2.10 9.76
N PRO A 24 14.18 -3.15 10.05
CA PRO A 24 14.99 -3.86 9.04
C PRO A 24 14.17 -4.52 7.93
N ALA A 25 12.93 -4.92 8.24
CA ALA A 25 12.01 -5.52 7.29
C ALA A 25 11.55 -4.51 6.21
N ALA A 26 11.42 -3.23 6.58
CA ALA A 26 11.08 -2.15 5.66
C ALA A 26 12.16 -1.95 4.59
N ASN A 27 13.44 -2.04 4.98
CA ASN A 27 14.57 -1.88 4.06
C ASN A 27 14.60 -2.94 2.95
N LYS A 28 14.04 -4.14 3.20
CA LYS A 28 13.97 -5.21 2.19
C LYS A 28 12.93 -4.94 1.09
N ILE A 29 11.97 -4.05 1.32
CA ILE A 29 10.96 -3.67 0.32
C ILE A 29 11.44 -2.49 -0.54
N ILE A 30 12.29 -1.63 0.01
CA ILE A 30 12.82 -0.46 -0.70
C ILE A 30 13.60 -0.91 -1.94
N GLY A 31 13.34 -0.27 -3.08
CA GLY A 31 13.93 -0.60 -4.39
C GLY A 31 13.16 -1.63 -5.21
N LYS A 32 12.13 -2.28 -4.63
CA LYS A 32 11.21 -3.13 -5.43
C LYS A 32 10.23 -2.28 -6.23
N LYS A 33 9.69 -2.85 -7.30
CA LYS A 33 8.73 -2.19 -8.19
C LYS A 33 7.32 -2.72 -7.99
N ILE A 34 6.33 -1.92 -8.41
CA ILE A 34 4.96 -2.40 -8.57
C ILE A 34 4.96 -3.55 -9.58
N GLY A 35 4.34 -4.67 -9.21
CA GLY A 35 4.29 -5.89 -10.01
C GLY A 35 5.26 -6.97 -9.54
N ASP A 36 6.28 -6.62 -8.74
CA ASP A 36 7.25 -7.58 -8.24
C ASP A 36 6.67 -8.50 -7.17
N VAL A 37 7.24 -9.70 -7.09
CA VAL A 37 6.92 -10.70 -6.08
C VAL A 37 7.89 -10.56 -4.89
N VAL A 38 7.33 -10.66 -3.69
CA VAL A 38 7.98 -10.39 -2.42
C VAL A 38 7.61 -11.48 -1.43
N SER A 39 8.59 -11.97 -0.68
CA SER A 39 8.36 -12.95 0.38
C SER A 39 7.54 -12.33 1.52
N GLY A 40 6.53 -13.06 1.99
CA GLY A 40 5.64 -12.69 3.10
C GLY A 40 6.35 -12.59 4.46
N ASP A 41 7.59 -13.08 4.56
CA ASP A 41 8.43 -12.97 5.77
C ASP A 41 8.57 -11.52 6.27
N ILE A 42 8.48 -10.56 5.36
CA ILE A 42 8.56 -9.13 5.66
C ILE A 42 7.40 -8.66 6.56
N ALA A 43 6.25 -9.32 6.49
CA ALA A 43 5.07 -9.06 7.31
C ALA A 43 4.82 -10.16 8.36
N ASN A 44 5.85 -10.94 8.72
CA ASN A 44 5.77 -12.13 9.59
C ASN A 44 4.84 -13.24 9.07
N MET A 45 4.61 -13.29 7.76
CA MET A 45 3.86 -14.36 7.10
C MET A 45 4.82 -15.35 6.44
N ALA A 46 5.32 -16.28 7.26
CA ALA A 46 6.26 -17.29 6.81
C ALA A 46 5.66 -18.19 5.71
N GLY A 47 6.38 -18.32 4.60
CA GLY A 47 6.00 -19.19 3.48
C GLY A 47 4.91 -18.64 2.55
N TYR A 48 4.52 -17.37 2.70
CA TYR A 48 3.62 -16.70 1.76
C TYR A 48 4.39 -15.97 0.67
N THR A 49 3.85 -15.91 -0.54
CA THR A 49 4.34 -15.02 -1.60
C THR A 49 3.33 -13.93 -1.89
N LEU A 50 3.81 -12.68 -1.88
CA LEU A 50 3.02 -11.48 -2.03
C LEU A 50 3.42 -10.76 -3.31
N LYS A 51 2.45 -10.29 -4.10
CA LYS A 51 2.68 -9.41 -5.24
C LYS A 51 2.37 -7.98 -4.85
N VAL A 52 3.28 -7.05 -5.11
CA VAL A 52 3.01 -5.62 -4.94
C VAL A 52 2.09 -5.15 -6.05
N THR A 53 0.93 -4.60 -5.71
CA THR A 53 -0.03 -4.05 -6.68
C THR A 53 0.03 -2.53 -6.77
N GLY A 54 0.47 -1.86 -5.71
CA GLY A 54 0.59 -0.41 -5.69
C GLY A 54 0.85 0.14 -4.29
N GLY A 55 0.59 1.42 -4.12
CA GLY A 55 0.74 2.09 -2.83
C GLY A 55 0.40 3.57 -2.91
N THR A 56 0.54 4.23 -1.76
CA THR A 56 0.33 5.67 -1.60
C THR A 56 1.52 6.31 -0.90
N ASP A 57 1.86 7.50 -1.36
CA ASP A 57 2.86 8.36 -0.75
C ASP A 57 2.33 8.96 0.57
N LYS A 58 3.22 9.45 1.44
CA LYS A 58 2.87 10.18 2.67
C LYS A 58 1.95 11.37 2.42
N ASP A 59 2.10 12.04 1.27
CA ASP A 59 1.25 13.17 0.87
C ASP A 59 -0.04 12.74 0.14
N GLY A 60 -0.35 11.44 0.12
CA GLY A 60 -1.58 10.89 -0.47
C GLY A 60 -1.56 10.74 -1.98
N PHE A 61 -0.41 10.92 -2.64
CA PHE A 61 -0.27 10.66 -4.07
C PHE A 61 -0.23 9.16 -4.36
N ALA A 62 -1.03 8.71 -5.31
CA ALA A 62 -1.02 7.31 -5.74
C ALA A 62 0.25 7.00 -6.55
N MET A 63 0.77 5.79 -6.38
CA MET A 63 1.83 5.26 -7.22
C MET A 63 1.27 4.74 -8.56
N ARG A 64 2.09 4.79 -9.60
CA ARG A 64 1.73 4.31 -10.94
C ARG A 64 2.84 3.44 -11.52
N GLY A 65 2.48 2.22 -11.95
CA GLY A 65 3.42 1.24 -12.52
C GLY A 65 4.12 1.70 -13.80
N ASP A 66 3.46 2.53 -14.61
CA ASP A 66 4.02 3.00 -15.88
C ASP A 66 5.20 3.98 -15.70
N LEU A 67 5.33 4.60 -14.52
CA LEU A 67 6.32 5.66 -14.29
C LEU A 67 7.62 5.08 -13.72
N PRO A 68 8.76 5.21 -14.40
CA PRO A 68 10.02 4.70 -13.90
C PRO A 68 10.58 5.56 -12.76
N GLY A 69 11.26 4.87 -11.84
CA GLY A 69 11.97 5.46 -10.72
C GLY A 69 11.11 5.71 -9.47
N PRO A 70 11.73 6.20 -8.39
CA PRO A 70 11.05 6.40 -7.12
C PRO A 70 10.46 7.81 -7.00
N ALA A 71 10.79 8.76 -7.87
CA ALA A 71 10.42 10.17 -7.71
C ALA A 71 8.97 10.48 -8.10
N ARG A 72 8.45 11.62 -7.63
CA ARG A 72 7.17 12.19 -8.09
C ARG A 72 7.35 12.90 -9.42
N ARG A 73 6.41 12.72 -10.34
CA ARG A 73 6.39 13.40 -11.64
C ARG A 73 5.01 13.94 -11.95
N LYS A 74 4.96 15.12 -12.56
CA LYS A 74 3.71 15.69 -13.10
C LYS A 74 3.51 15.16 -14.52
N ILE A 75 2.44 14.40 -14.71
CA ILE A 75 2.07 13.85 -16.01
C ILE A 75 0.68 14.30 -16.41
N LEU A 76 0.46 14.41 -17.72
CA LEU A 76 -0.85 14.68 -18.30
C LEU A 76 -1.61 13.36 -18.39
N VAL A 77 -2.65 13.20 -17.58
CA VAL A 77 -3.43 11.96 -17.46
C VAL A 77 -4.81 12.19 -18.05
N ALA A 78 -5.25 11.26 -18.91
CA ALA A 78 -6.61 11.24 -19.46
C ALA A 78 -7.59 10.45 -18.58
N GLY A 79 -7.11 9.45 -17.85
CA GLY A 79 -7.88 8.67 -16.89
C GLY A 79 -7.03 7.56 -16.26
N GLY A 80 -7.66 6.73 -15.43
CA GLY A 80 -7.05 5.58 -14.78
C GLY A 80 -6.52 5.88 -13.37
N VAL A 81 -5.33 5.35 -13.04
CA VAL A 81 -4.78 5.40 -11.68
C VAL A 81 -4.59 6.85 -11.22
N GLY A 82 -5.24 7.22 -10.11
CA GLY A 82 -5.16 8.55 -9.50
C GLY A 82 -5.95 9.66 -10.21
N TYR A 83 -6.61 9.38 -11.33
CA TYR A 83 -7.48 10.33 -12.02
C TYR A 83 -8.70 9.69 -12.65
N ILE A 84 -9.87 10.05 -12.12
CA ILE A 84 -11.16 9.72 -12.70
C ILE A 84 -11.65 10.97 -13.45
N PRO A 85 -11.72 10.95 -14.79
CA PRO A 85 -12.25 12.07 -15.56
C PRO A 85 -13.75 12.22 -15.30
N LYS A 86 -14.25 13.47 -15.29
CA LYS A 86 -15.68 13.76 -15.10
C LYS A 86 -16.48 13.71 -16.40
N ALA A 87 -15.81 13.89 -17.53
CA ALA A 87 -16.37 13.83 -18.86
C ALA A 87 -15.31 13.32 -19.83
N ASP A 88 -15.74 12.76 -20.94
CA ASP A 88 -14.87 12.23 -21.96
C ASP A 88 -14.00 13.32 -22.59
N GLY A 89 -12.75 12.99 -22.87
CA GLY A 89 -11.78 13.90 -23.48
C GLY A 89 -11.07 14.88 -22.52
N ILE A 90 -11.47 14.98 -21.25
CA ILE A 90 -10.78 15.86 -20.29
C ILE A 90 -9.47 15.22 -19.83
N LYS A 91 -8.35 15.90 -20.08
CA LYS A 91 -7.03 15.54 -19.56
C LYS A 91 -6.60 16.53 -18.49
N LYS A 92 -6.00 16.04 -17.41
CA LYS A 92 -5.48 16.88 -16.32
C LYS A 92 -4.02 16.56 -16.04
N ARG A 93 -3.20 17.59 -15.86
CA ARG A 93 -1.85 17.42 -15.30
C ARG A 93 -1.97 17.14 -13.80
N LYS A 94 -1.53 15.95 -13.38
CA LYS A 94 -1.49 15.55 -11.96
C LYS A 94 -0.10 15.04 -11.59
N SER A 95 0.28 15.26 -10.34
CA SER A 95 1.47 14.66 -9.74
C SER A 95 1.15 13.23 -9.33
N MET A 96 1.98 12.29 -9.75
CA MET A 96 1.91 10.87 -9.40
C MET A 96 3.29 10.40 -8.96
N ARG A 97 3.33 9.37 -8.11
CA ARG A 97 4.59 8.72 -7.69
C ARG A 97 4.96 7.62 -8.69
N GLY A 98 6.25 7.43 -8.92
CA GLY A 98 6.75 6.35 -9.76
C GLY A 98 6.50 4.95 -9.17
N GLN A 99 6.88 3.93 -9.95
CA GLN A 99 6.64 2.52 -9.60
C GLN A 99 7.55 1.96 -8.52
N GLU A 100 8.68 2.62 -8.24
CA GLU A 100 9.70 2.09 -7.35
C GLU A 100 9.41 2.51 -5.90
N ILE A 101 9.54 1.54 -4.98
CA ILE A 101 9.26 1.74 -3.57
C ILE A 101 10.42 2.48 -2.92
N SER A 102 10.11 3.63 -2.30
CA SER A 102 11.06 4.47 -1.57
C SER A 102 10.56 4.73 -0.14
N SER A 103 11.45 5.27 0.70
CA SER A 103 11.19 5.62 2.11
C SER A 103 10.06 6.63 2.35
N ASP A 104 9.62 7.31 1.30
CA ASP A 104 8.57 8.33 1.36
C ASP A 104 7.16 7.73 1.27
N ILE A 105 7.05 6.44 0.96
CA ILE A 105 5.76 5.75 0.88
C ILE A 105 5.19 5.57 2.28
N SER A 106 3.87 5.67 2.39
CA SER A 106 3.12 5.46 3.63
C SER A 106 2.48 4.07 3.66
N GLN A 107 1.83 3.69 2.56
CA GLN A 107 1.12 2.42 2.45
C GLN A 107 1.51 1.67 1.18
N ILE A 108 1.65 0.36 1.30
CA ILE A 108 1.93 -0.57 0.21
C ILE A 108 0.81 -1.59 0.15
N ASN A 109 0.24 -1.76 -1.04
CA ASN A 109 -0.83 -2.73 -1.29
C ASN A 109 -0.24 -3.98 -1.92
N THR A 110 -0.60 -5.13 -1.36
CA THR A 110 -0.11 -6.43 -1.79
C THR A 110 -1.25 -7.43 -1.91
N VAL A 111 -1.09 -8.39 -2.82
CA VAL A 111 -2.02 -9.51 -3.04
C VAL A 111 -1.27 -10.82 -2.84
N ILE A 112 -1.90 -11.77 -2.15
CA ILE A 112 -1.33 -13.10 -1.96
C ILE A 112 -1.40 -13.89 -3.27
N LEU A 113 -0.26 -14.43 -3.72
CA LEU A 113 -0.18 -15.35 -4.85
C LEU A 113 -0.18 -16.81 -4.36
N GLU A 114 0.75 -17.16 -3.49
CA GLU A 114 0.85 -18.50 -2.91
C GLU A 114 0.65 -18.44 -1.40
N TYR A 115 -0.06 -19.46 -0.91
CA TYR A 115 -0.42 -19.57 0.50
C TYR A 115 0.62 -20.38 1.23
N GLY A 116 1.09 -19.85 2.36
CA GLY A 116 1.98 -20.55 3.27
C GLY A 116 1.26 -21.54 4.20
N GLN A 117 2.02 -22.11 5.14
CA GLN A 117 1.58 -23.19 6.02
C GLN A 117 0.62 -22.76 7.14
N LYS A 118 0.61 -21.48 7.54
CA LYS A 118 -0.20 -20.99 8.67
C LYS A 118 -1.41 -20.18 8.19
N PRO A 119 -2.65 -20.50 8.59
CA PRO A 119 -3.82 -19.74 8.17
C PRO A 119 -3.77 -18.29 8.67
N LEU A 120 -4.12 -17.35 7.79
CA LEU A 120 -4.16 -15.91 8.07
C LEU A 120 -4.98 -15.54 9.31
N ASN A 121 -6.05 -16.30 9.59
CA ASN A 121 -6.90 -16.06 10.74
C ASN A 121 -6.16 -16.17 12.08
N GLU A 122 -5.17 -17.05 12.22
CA GLU A 122 -4.43 -17.17 13.48
C GLU A 122 -3.39 -16.07 13.68
N ILE A 123 -2.90 -15.48 12.58
CA ILE A 123 -1.91 -14.41 12.60
C ILE A 123 -2.55 -13.05 12.93
N PHE A 124 -3.83 -12.88 12.57
CA PHE A 124 -4.53 -11.59 12.66
C PHE A 124 -5.67 -11.54 13.69
N VAL A 125 -5.94 -12.60 14.46
CA VAL A 125 -6.86 -12.50 15.61
C VAL A 125 -6.27 -11.54 16.65
N LYS A 126 -6.95 -10.39 16.79
CA LYS A 126 -6.69 -9.23 17.67
C LYS A 126 -5.67 -8.20 17.16
N LYS A 127 -6.07 -7.41 16.15
CA LYS A 127 -5.67 -5.99 16.05
C LYS A 127 -6.77 -5.03 15.55
N GLU A 128 -8.04 -5.42 15.61
CA GLU A 128 -9.16 -4.51 15.32
C GLU A 128 -9.49 -3.54 16.49
N GLY A 129 -8.79 -3.66 17.63
CA GLY A 129 -9.13 -2.94 18.87
C GLY A 129 -8.46 -1.58 19.12
N GLU A 130 -7.45 -1.18 18.33
CA GLU A 130 -6.64 0.03 18.65
C GLU A 130 -6.80 1.21 17.68
N GLU A 131 -7.22 0.99 16.43
CA GLU A 131 -7.45 2.11 15.50
C GLU A 131 -8.85 2.76 15.68
N ALA A 132 -9.82 2.05 16.26
CA ALA A 132 -11.16 2.59 16.53
C ALA A 132 -11.21 3.60 17.70
N LYS A 133 -10.16 3.69 18.54
CA LYS A 133 -10.11 4.66 19.66
C LYS A 133 -9.57 6.03 19.24
N LYS A 134 -8.70 6.13 18.21
CA LYS A 134 -8.16 7.43 17.78
C LYS A 134 -9.11 8.27 16.92
N GLU A 135 -10.12 7.66 16.30
CA GLU A 135 -11.11 8.42 15.51
C GLU A 135 -12.26 8.99 16.37
N LYS A 136 -12.48 8.46 17.59
CA LYS A 136 -13.44 9.02 18.56
C LYS A 136 -12.90 10.21 19.37
N GLU A 137 -11.60 10.51 19.30
CA GLU A 137 -10.95 11.60 20.04
C GLU A 137 -10.73 12.89 19.25
N ARG A 138 -11.16 12.97 17.97
CA ARG A 138 -11.32 14.30 17.34
C ARG A 138 -12.55 14.96 17.99
N PRO A 139 -12.39 16.00 18.81
CA PRO A 139 -13.54 16.63 19.45
C PRO A 139 -14.43 17.21 18.36
N LYS A 140 -15.68 16.74 18.32
CA LYS A 140 -16.77 17.43 17.63
C LYS A 140 -16.88 18.83 18.24
N GLY A 141 -16.49 19.84 17.45
CA GLY A 141 -16.91 21.23 17.61
C GLY A 141 -15.92 22.15 18.32
N ARG A 142 -15.55 23.23 17.64
CA ARG A 142 -15.98 24.59 18.03
C ARG A 142 -15.63 25.63 16.96
N ARG A 143 -16.67 26.39 16.60
CA ARG A 143 -16.76 27.63 15.80
C ARG A 143 -16.79 27.48 14.28
#